data_AF-B7RY88-F1
#
_entry.id   AF-B7RY88-F1
#
_cell.length_a   1.000
_cell.length_b   1.000
_cell.length_c   1.000
_cell.angle_alpha   90.00
_cell.angle_beta   90.00
_cell.angle_gamma   90.00
#
_symmetry.space_group_name_H-M   'P 1'
#
loop_
_entity.id
_entity.type
_entity.pdbx_description
1 polymer ?
#
loop_
_entity_poly.entity_id
_entity_poly.type
_entity_poly.pdbx_seq_one_letter_code
_entity_poly.pdbx_strand_id
1 'polypeptide(L)'
;MSKSDAELHHECMNRFIDLANTIKDENVGTHVISAAMMSASAVYATYVSAGNEGGLTESGMEKVIDAYRHQMQQVQAMKKAEFDRANEAS
;
A
#
# COMPACT_ATOMS: atom_id res chain seq x y z
N MET A 1 -24.67 -8.27 7.91
CA MET A 1 -24.41 -7.04 7.15
C MET A 1 -23.17 -7.28 6.29
N SER A 2 -23.12 -6.74 5.06
CA SER A 2 -21.90 -6.78 4.25
C SER A 2 -20.85 -5.85 4.85
N LYS A 3 -19.57 -6.21 4.77
CA LYS A 3 -18.45 -5.33 5.16
C LYS A 3 -18.45 -4.08 4.28
N SER A 4 -18.02 -2.96 4.86
CA SER A 4 -17.74 -1.72 4.12
C SER A 4 -16.44 -1.83 3.33
N ASP A 5 -16.27 -1.00 2.30
CA ASP A 5 -15.06 -0.95 1.50
C ASP A 5 -13.83 -0.58 2.35
N ALA A 6 -14.00 0.25 3.38
CA ALA A 6 -12.93 0.62 4.30
C ALA A 6 -12.45 -0.59 5.14
N GLU A 7 -13.38 -1.42 5.62
CA GLU A 7 -13.05 -2.65 6.34
C GLU A 7 -12.36 -3.66 5.41
N LEU A 8 -12.88 -3.85 4.20
CA LEU A 8 -12.28 -4.74 3.20
C LEU A 8 -10.89 -4.25 2.79
N HIS A 9 -10.71 -2.95 2.60
CA HIS A 9 -9.41 -2.35 2.32
C HIS A 9 -8.40 -2.63 3.43
N HIS A 10 -8.78 -2.42 4.70
CA HIS A 10 -7.91 -2.68 5.84
C HIS A 10 -7.54 -4.17 5.97
N GLU A 11 -8.49 -5.08 5.76
CA GLU A 11 -8.23 -6.53 5.77
C GLU A 11 -7.27 -6.95 4.63
N CYS A 12 -7.47 -6.44 3.43
CA CYS A 12 -6.58 -6.70 2.30
C CYS A 12 -5.17 -6.15 2.55
N MET A 13 -5.06 -4.93 3.08
CA MET A 13 -3.78 -4.33 3.45
C MET A 13 -3.04 -5.19 4.46
N ASN A 14 -3.69 -5.64 5.54
CA ASN A 14 -3.04 -6.48 6.55
C ASN A 14 -2.53 -7.79 5.96
N ARG A 15 -3.28 -8.43 5.04
CA ARG A 15 -2.81 -9.64 4.35
C ARG A 15 -1.55 -9.41 3.53
N PHE A 16 -1.37 -8.24 2.91
CA PHE A 16 -0.12 -7.91 2.23
C PHE A 16 1.04 -7.74 3.21
N ILE A 17 0.79 -7.12 4.37
CA ILE A 17 1.80 -6.95 5.42
C ILE A 17 2.20 -8.30 6.03
N ASP A 18 1.25 -9.20 6.28
CA ASP A 18 1.53 -10.55 6.80
C ASP A 18 2.41 -11.36 5.84
N LEU A 19 2.13 -11.27 4.53
CA LEU A 19 2.98 -11.88 3.52
C LEU A 19 4.38 -11.28 3.51
N ALA A 20 4.49 -9.94 3.56
CA ALA A 20 5.79 -9.26 3.62
C ALA A 20 6.60 -9.65 4.87
N ASN A 21 5.94 -9.82 6.01
CA ASN A 21 6.57 -10.31 7.24
C ASN A 21 7.03 -11.77 7.11
N THR A 22 6.25 -12.63 6.45
CA THR A 22 6.65 -14.01 6.17
C THR A 22 7.93 -14.04 5.34
N ILE A 23 8.01 -13.23 4.28
CA ILE A 23 9.20 -13.15 3.40
C ILE A 23 10.42 -12.61 4.17
N LYS A 24 10.21 -11.66 5.09
CA LYS A 24 11.28 -11.15 5.95
C LYS A 24 11.89 -12.27 6.82
N ASP A 25 11.07 -13.17 7.32
CA ASP A 25 11.51 -14.31 8.14
C ASP A 25 12.31 -15.35 7.33
N GLU A 26 12.26 -15.29 6.00
CA GLU A 26 13.11 -16.07 5.08
C GLU A 26 14.53 -15.48 4.91
N ASN A 27 14.94 -14.55 5.78
CA ASN A 27 16.21 -13.79 5.72
C ASN A 27 16.34 -12.84 4.51
N VAL A 28 15.23 -12.43 3.91
CA VAL A 28 15.21 -11.41 2.86
C VAL A 28 15.26 -10.02 3.50
N GLY A 29 16.17 -9.16 3.01
CA GLY A 29 16.29 -7.79 3.51
C GLY A 29 15.00 -6.98 3.29
N THR A 30 14.56 -6.24 4.31
CA THR A 30 13.33 -5.43 4.25
C THR A 30 13.31 -4.39 3.13
N HIS A 31 14.48 -3.89 2.71
CA HIS A 31 14.60 -2.99 1.55
C HIS A 31 14.22 -3.69 0.23
N VAL A 32 14.59 -4.97 0.07
CA VAL A 32 14.21 -5.79 -1.10
C VAL A 32 12.72 -6.04 -1.09
N ILE A 33 12.16 -6.42 0.07
CA ILE A 33 10.71 -6.66 0.23
C ILE A 33 9.93 -5.40 -0.10
N SER A 34 10.37 -4.24 0.40
CA SER A 34 9.75 -2.94 0.10
C SER A 34 9.76 -2.63 -1.41
N ALA A 35 10.92 -2.79 -2.06
CA ALA A 35 11.03 -2.60 -3.51
C ALA A 35 10.12 -3.55 -4.29
N ALA A 36 10.07 -4.82 -3.89
CA ALA A 36 9.21 -5.83 -4.52
C ALA A 36 7.72 -5.50 -4.36
N MET A 37 7.28 -5.06 -3.18
CA MET A 37 5.89 -4.62 -2.96
C MET A 37 5.52 -3.41 -3.83
N MET A 38 6.43 -2.43 -3.96
CA MET A 38 6.22 -1.28 -4.84
C MET A 38 6.05 -1.73 -6.30
N SER A 39 6.92 -2.62 -6.79
CA SER A 39 6.81 -3.17 -8.14
C SER A 39 5.53 -3.98 -8.33
N ALA A 40 5.17 -4.83 -7.38
CA ALA A 40 3.94 -5.63 -7.44
C ALA A 40 2.68 -4.73 -7.49
N SER A 41 2.67 -3.66 -6.69
CA SER A 41 1.62 -2.65 -6.71
C SER A 41 1.53 -1.96 -8.08
N ALA A 42 2.65 -1.56 -8.67
CA ALA A 42 2.68 -0.95 -10.00
C ALA A 42 2.15 -1.89 -11.10
N VAL A 43 2.52 -3.17 -11.05
CA VAL A 43 1.99 -4.20 -11.96
C VAL A 43 0.47 -4.33 -11.82
N TYR A 44 -0.03 -4.42 -10.59
CA TYR A 44 -1.47 -4.55 -10.34
C TYR A 44 -2.25 -3.29 -10.75
N ALA A 45 -1.73 -2.10 -10.45
CA ALA A 45 -2.33 -0.83 -10.86
C ALA A 45 -2.38 -0.67 -12.39
N THR A 46 -1.34 -1.14 -13.08
CA THR A 46 -1.31 -1.19 -14.55
C THR A 46 -2.39 -2.12 -15.08
N TYR A 47 -2.49 -3.35 -14.53
CA TYR A 47 -3.54 -4.30 -14.90
C TYR A 47 -4.95 -3.74 -14.69
N VAL A 48 -5.22 -3.11 -13.54
CA VAL A 48 -6.53 -2.50 -13.24
C VAL A 48 -6.89 -1.40 -14.24
N SER A 49 -5.91 -0.65 -14.73
CA SER A 49 -6.16 0.53 -15.58
C SER A 49 -6.13 0.21 -17.09
N ALA A 50 -5.26 -0.70 -17.51
CA ALA A 50 -4.98 -1.00 -18.92
C ALA A 50 -5.38 -2.43 -19.34
N GLY A 51 -5.80 -3.28 -18.40
CA GLY A 51 -6.13 -4.67 -18.66
C GLY A 51 -4.91 -5.52 -19.03
N ASN A 52 -5.13 -6.56 -19.85
CA ASN A 52 -4.08 -7.49 -20.28
C ASN A 52 -3.25 -6.99 -21.48
N GLU A 53 -3.64 -5.89 -22.11
CA GLU A 53 -3.19 -5.53 -23.47
C GLU A 53 -2.20 -4.36 -23.53
N GLY A 54 -1.87 -3.71 -22.41
CA GLY A 54 -0.97 -2.55 -22.48
C GLY A 54 -0.39 -2.05 -21.16
N GLY A 55 0.64 -1.21 -21.30
CA GLY A 55 1.18 -0.40 -20.21
C GLY A 55 0.37 0.89 -20.01
N LEU A 56 0.62 1.59 -18.90
CA LEU A 56 0.03 2.90 -18.64
C LEU A 56 0.55 3.94 -19.65
N THR A 57 -0.32 4.85 -20.07
CA THR A 57 0.11 6.13 -20.67
C THR A 57 0.83 6.98 -19.62
N GLU A 58 1.55 8.02 -20.06
CA GLU A 58 2.17 9.00 -19.15
C GLU A 58 1.16 9.59 -18.15
N SER A 59 0.01 10.04 -18.64
CA SER A 59 -1.09 10.52 -17.79
C SER A 59 -1.69 9.44 -16.88
N GLY A 60 -1.62 8.16 -17.26
CA GLY A 60 -2.02 7.04 -16.41
C GLY A 60 -1.04 6.81 -15.27
N MET A 61 0.27 6.89 -15.55
CA MET A 61 1.31 6.81 -14.53
C MET A 61 1.18 7.93 -13.50
N GLU A 62 0.96 9.18 -13.93
CA GLU A 62 0.76 10.32 -13.03
C GLU A 62 -0.42 10.09 -12.07
N LYS A 63 -1.56 9.59 -12.58
CA LYS A 63 -2.71 9.27 -11.73
C LYS A 63 -2.41 8.22 -10.66
N VAL A 64 -1.63 7.18 -11.01
CA VAL A 64 -1.23 6.15 -10.05
C VAL A 64 -0.28 6.73 -8.99
N ILE A 65 0.66 7.58 -9.41
CA ILE A 65 1.59 8.27 -8.50
C ILE A 65 0.81 9.18 -7.53
N ASP A 66 -0.17 9.93 -8.02
CA ASP A 66 -1.00 10.81 -7.20
C ASP A 66 -1.88 10.03 -6.22
N ALA A 67 -2.47 8.91 -6.67
CA ALA A 67 -3.21 8.01 -5.80
C ALA A 67 -2.31 7.46 -4.68
N TYR A 68 -1.08 7.03 -5.02
CA TYR A 68 -0.12 6.54 -4.04
C TYR A 68 0.30 7.65 -3.05
N ARG A 69 0.53 8.87 -3.55
CA ARG A 69 0.82 10.04 -2.70
C ARG A 69 -0.30 10.29 -1.69
N HIS A 70 -1.56 10.21 -2.11
CA HIS A 70 -2.70 10.38 -1.23
C HIS A 70 -2.77 9.29 -0.14
N GLN A 71 -2.53 8.02 -0.50
CA GLN A 71 -2.46 6.93 0.48
C GLN A 71 -1.32 7.13 1.49
N MET A 72 -0.14 7.54 1.01
CA MET A 72 1.00 7.86 1.87
C MET A 72 0.68 8.99 2.86
N GLN A 73 0.04 10.06 2.40
CA GLN A 73 -0.38 11.16 3.27
C GLN A 73 -1.34 10.70 4.37
N GLN A 74 -2.32 9.85 4.04
CA GLN A 74 -3.24 9.28 5.02
C GLN A 74 -2.51 8.43 6.06
N VAL A 75 -1.59 7.54 5.63
CA VAL A 75 -0.79 6.73 6.55
C VAL A 75 0.05 7.59 7.49
N GLN A 76 0.72 8.64 6.99
CA GLN A 76 1.51 9.54 7.83
C GLN A 76 0.66 10.33 8.81
N ALA A 77 -0.52 10.80 8.37
CA ALA A 77 -1.46 11.49 9.25
C ALA A 77 -1.95 10.58 10.40
N MET A 78 -2.28 9.32 10.10
CA MET A 78 -2.66 8.33 11.10
C MET A 78 -1.54 8.06 12.10
N LYS A 79 -0.32 7.79 11.62
CA LYS A 79 0.86 7.57 12.49
C LYS A 79 1.15 8.77 13.39
N LYS A 80 1.02 9.99 12.85
CA LYS A 80 1.18 11.21 13.64
C LYS A 80 0.15 11.29 14.76
N ALA A 81 -1.13 11.06 14.44
CA ALA A 81 -2.20 11.09 15.42
C ALA A 81 -2.03 10.00 16.51
N GLU A 82 -1.51 8.82 16.16
CA GLU A 82 -1.17 7.77 17.13
C GLU A 82 -0.04 8.20 18.07
N PHE A 83 1.02 8.80 17.52
CA PHE A 83 2.15 9.31 18.29
C PHE A 83 1.72 10.42 19.26
N ASP A 84 0.94 11.38 18.79
CA ASP A 84 0.46 12.50 19.61
C ASP A 84 -0.41 11.99 20.78
N ARG A 85 -1.34 11.05 20.53
CA ARG A 85 -2.15 10.40 21.58
C ARG A 85 -1.31 9.64 22.61
N ALA A 86 -0.27 8.94 22.17
CA ALA A 86 0.61 8.19 23.08
C ALA A 86 1.41 9.11 24.00
N ASN A 87 1.83 10.28 23.50
CA ASN A 87 2.55 11.29 24.29
C ASN A 87 1.64 12.06 25.26
N GLU A 88 0.38 12.31 24.90
CA GLU A 88 -0.59 12.95 25.80
C GLU A 88 -1.02 12.03 26.96
N ALA A 89 -0.88 10.71 26.79
CA ALA A 89 -1.21 9.70 27.79
C ALA A 89 -0.04 9.30 28.71
N SER A 90 1.17 9.85 28.48
CA SER A 90 2.40 9.58 29.24
C SER A 90 2.74 10.72 30.21
#